data_AF-A0A1E4E3U2-F1
#
_entry.id   AF-A0A1E4E3U2-F1
#
_cell.length_a   1.000
_cell.length_b   1.000
_cell.length_c   1.000
_cell.angle_alpha   90.00
_cell.angle_beta   90.00
_cell.angle_gamma   90.00
#
_symmetry.space_group_name_H-M   'P 1'
#
loop_
_entity.id
_entity.type
_entity.pdbx_description
1 polymer ?
#
loop_
_entity_poly.entity_id
_entity_poly.type
_entity_poly.pdbx_seq_one_letter_code
_entity_poly.pdbx_strand_id
1 'polypeptide(L)'
;MVWLILPGFLLSIIFVLMQHLMIHFTKAVFFLLYRFLCFSLLLFLFCSCSTGKAGEKTRYDFVQDFGGVPDGITNNYAAFIKAAQTLSHKKNVQLQFPKGIYYIRDYKISGGKYKNGISDIIFTGMDHVLINGNGSTILINGNFKRSADYGLPGVPYLYAYNNTVSPFTFTNCKNLVLKNFILDGGVLQMSRDSNVVEGFNYGIAITDYLPAHQSKNIIIDSMLVTHFATDGFIVRSSGNNILVTNSSFKNNARQGVSIIKGKDITIRHCNFDSTGFTGNYTGHSPQAGIDVENEYSLAELTNVQVTHCNFRHNVGFQFVSSSRSGKVMLDSCFISDKSNGYEYGYNGLGIYSKNSGIKNSIIFGTLQVETGGEKYLGDTPLLIKNNIIYSGFSGAISTDYNNPVAMVGNVFIMLPNPHPNPYFPFIRNQNAVFQNNVIILHPDKMQTHALAFTSLIQNVKSAQGNFWLLYGKSLPGTPYKLPNDVYYKISTDNSRDIQKQYIPESWLHKSISQAVGLPAATVERLLRYDFITNYKTRAFDAGLLQQADSLRATMKAIAGE
;
A
#
# COMPACT_ATOMS: atom_id res chain seq x y z
N MET A 1 70.23 -97.61 -9.40
CA MET A 1 70.84 -98.31 -10.54
C MET A 1 70.03 -97.92 -11.78
N VAL A 2 70.70 -97.43 -12.84
CA VAL A 2 70.18 -97.11 -14.20
C VAL A 2 69.33 -95.80 -14.29
N TRP A 3 69.86 -94.63 -14.70
CA TRP A 3 70.22 -94.10 -16.05
C TRP A 3 69.06 -94.11 -17.08
N LEU A 4 68.47 -92.98 -17.49
CA LEU A 4 68.88 -91.94 -18.49
C LEU A 4 68.31 -92.21 -19.92
N ILE A 5 67.98 -91.12 -20.67
CA ILE A 5 67.81 -90.98 -22.15
C ILE A 5 66.36 -91.24 -22.69
N LEU A 6 65.67 -90.43 -23.52
CA LEU A 6 65.86 -89.18 -24.29
C LEU A 6 64.45 -88.57 -24.66
N PRO A 7 64.36 -87.27 -25.01
CA PRO A 7 63.14 -86.57 -25.44
C PRO A 7 63.07 -86.37 -26.97
N GLY A 8 61.89 -86.56 -27.58
CA GLY A 8 61.72 -86.31 -29.02
C GLY A 8 60.29 -86.20 -29.55
N PHE A 9 59.26 -86.44 -28.73
CA PHE A 9 57.87 -86.50 -29.19
C PHE A 9 57.00 -85.31 -28.75
N LEU A 10 57.52 -84.39 -27.93
CA LEU A 10 56.71 -83.32 -27.33
C LEU A 10 56.65 -82.04 -28.18
N LEU A 11 57.63 -81.76 -29.05
CA LEU A 11 57.66 -80.50 -29.80
C LEU A 11 56.74 -80.48 -31.04
N SER A 12 56.48 -81.62 -31.67
CA SER A 12 55.62 -81.71 -32.86
C SER A 12 54.12 -81.66 -32.52
N ILE A 13 53.73 -82.11 -31.33
CA ILE A 13 52.32 -82.07 -30.87
C ILE A 13 51.92 -80.64 -30.44
N ILE A 14 52.84 -79.86 -29.88
CA ILE A 14 52.57 -78.48 -29.43
C ILE A 14 52.33 -77.55 -30.63
N PHE A 15 53.02 -77.74 -31.75
CA PHE A 15 52.87 -76.87 -32.93
C PHE A 15 51.53 -77.11 -33.67
N VAL A 16 51.05 -78.36 -33.71
CA VAL A 16 49.76 -78.70 -34.32
C VAL A 16 48.59 -78.29 -33.41
N LEU A 17 48.74 -78.40 -32.08
CA LEU A 17 47.72 -77.90 -31.14
C LEU A 17 47.59 -76.37 -31.18
N MET A 18 48.69 -75.62 -31.32
CA MET A 18 48.63 -74.15 -31.36
C MET A 18 47.96 -73.61 -32.63
N GLN A 19 48.12 -74.25 -33.79
CA GLN A 19 47.41 -73.84 -35.02
C GLN A 19 45.91 -74.13 -34.98
N HIS A 20 45.48 -75.24 -34.37
CA HIS A 20 44.05 -75.51 -34.17
C HIS A 20 43.41 -74.63 -33.09
N LEU A 21 44.13 -74.28 -32.02
CA LEU A 21 43.63 -73.36 -31.00
C LEU A 21 43.44 -71.95 -31.55
N MET A 22 44.37 -71.44 -32.38
CA MET A 22 44.24 -70.08 -32.94
C MET A 22 43.08 -69.91 -33.92
N ILE A 23 42.73 -70.94 -34.70
CA ILE A 23 41.63 -70.88 -35.68
C ILE A 23 40.25 -70.94 -34.99
N HIS A 24 40.12 -71.68 -33.88
CA HIS A 24 38.89 -71.69 -33.10
C HIS A 24 38.74 -70.44 -32.22
N PHE A 25 39.83 -69.87 -31.71
CA PHE A 25 39.78 -68.63 -30.93
C PHE A 25 39.38 -67.42 -31.79
N THR A 26 39.87 -67.33 -33.03
CA THR A 26 39.51 -66.22 -33.95
C THR A 26 38.06 -66.29 -34.40
N LYS A 27 37.49 -67.47 -34.66
CA LYS A 27 36.07 -67.62 -35.02
C LYS A 27 35.12 -67.34 -33.85
N ALA A 28 35.47 -67.76 -32.63
CA ALA A 28 34.66 -67.49 -31.43
C ALA A 28 34.67 -66.00 -31.06
N VAL A 29 35.83 -65.33 -31.16
CA VAL A 29 35.96 -63.90 -30.89
C VAL A 29 35.24 -63.05 -31.95
N PHE A 30 35.29 -63.44 -33.23
CA PHE A 30 34.53 -62.75 -34.28
C PHE A 30 33.01 -62.91 -34.12
N PHE A 31 32.53 -64.09 -33.73
CA PHE A 31 31.10 -64.32 -33.47
C PHE A 31 30.60 -63.56 -32.23
N LEU A 32 31.43 -63.44 -31.19
CA LEU A 32 31.09 -62.68 -29.98
C LEU A 32 31.08 -61.16 -30.27
N LEU A 33 32.06 -60.67 -31.02
CA LEU A 33 32.14 -59.26 -31.45
C LEU A 33 31.00 -58.89 -32.40
N TYR A 34 30.62 -59.76 -33.34
CA TYR A 34 29.51 -59.51 -34.25
C TYR A 34 28.15 -59.53 -33.52
N ARG A 35 27.97 -60.44 -32.55
CA ARG A 35 26.78 -60.43 -31.68
C ARG A 35 26.74 -59.19 -30.77
N PHE A 36 27.87 -58.74 -30.22
CA PHE A 36 27.94 -57.49 -29.46
C PHE A 36 27.69 -56.26 -30.33
N LEU A 37 28.15 -56.24 -31.57
CA LEU A 37 27.95 -55.13 -32.51
C LEU A 37 26.50 -55.07 -33.01
N CYS A 38 25.87 -56.22 -33.30
CA CYS A 38 24.46 -56.28 -33.68
C CYS A 38 23.52 -56.00 -32.49
N PHE A 39 23.88 -56.41 -31.27
CA PHE A 39 23.11 -56.10 -30.06
C PHE A 39 23.25 -54.62 -29.67
N SER A 40 24.44 -54.02 -29.85
CA SER A 40 24.65 -52.58 -29.62
C SER A 40 24.01 -51.72 -30.71
N LEU A 41 23.99 -52.13 -31.99
CA LEU A 41 23.20 -51.45 -33.04
C LEU A 41 21.68 -51.57 -32.80
N LEU A 42 21.18 -52.70 -32.31
CA LEU A 42 19.76 -52.82 -31.92
C LEU A 42 19.43 -51.91 -30.72
N LEU A 43 20.30 -51.87 -29.71
CA LEU A 43 20.14 -50.95 -28.56
C LEU A 43 20.18 -49.48 -28.98
N PHE A 44 21.00 -49.11 -29.97
CA PHE A 44 21.01 -47.75 -30.52
C PHE A 44 19.76 -47.42 -31.35
N LEU A 45 19.21 -48.38 -32.11
CA LEU A 45 17.97 -48.19 -32.89
C LEU A 45 16.71 -48.15 -32.00
N PHE A 46 16.72 -48.80 -30.83
CA PHE A 46 15.63 -48.70 -29.83
C PHE A 46 15.80 -47.54 -28.82
N CYS A 47 17.00 -46.97 -28.68
CA CYS A 47 17.22 -45.76 -27.85
C CYS A 47 16.99 -44.43 -28.60
N SER A 48 16.75 -44.44 -29.90
CA SER A 48 16.40 -43.25 -30.69
C SER A 48 14.89 -43.01 -30.84
N CYS A 49 14.05 -43.67 -30.05
CA CYS A 49 12.76 -43.08 -29.70
C CYS A 49 13.05 -41.93 -28.75
N SER A 50 13.22 -40.73 -29.31
CA SER A 50 13.06 -39.51 -28.54
C SER A 50 11.68 -39.60 -27.89
N THR A 51 11.66 -39.86 -26.58
CA THR A 51 10.56 -39.39 -25.77
C THR A 51 10.63 -37.89 -25.87
N GLY A 52 10.00 -37.33 -26.90
CA GLY A 52 9.74 -35.91 -26.96
C GLY A 52 9.08 -35.59 -25.64
N LYS A 53 9.81 -34.93 -24.73
CA LYS A 53 9.21 -34.42 -23.51
C LYS A 53 8.01 -33.63 -23.97
N ALA A 54 6.81 -34.14 -23.68
CA ALA A 54 5.59 -33.39 -23.94
C ALA A 54 5.83 -31.99 -23.38
N GLY A 55 5.69 -30.97 -24.23
CA GLY A 55 5.98 -29.60 -23.83
C GLY A 55 5.25 -29.29 -22.53
N GLU A 56 5.96 -28.77 -21.53
CA GLU A 56 5.34 -28.47 -20.24
C GLU A 56 4.16 -27.53 -20.47
N LYS A 57 2.97 -27.88 -19.96
CA LYS A 57 1.76 -27.09 -20.14
C LYS A 57 2.00 -25.67 -19.58
N THR A 58 1.85 -24.66 -20.44
CA THR A 58 2.11 -23.25 -20.10
C THR A 58 0.85 -22.42 -19.89
N ARG A 59 -0.33 -22.93 -20.25
CA ARG A 59 -1.62 -22.24 -20.07
C ARG A 59 -2.59 -23.15 -19.37
N TYR A 60 -3.14 -22.68 -18.26
CA TYR A 60 -4.08 -23.39 -17.41
C TYR A 60 -5.42 -22.65 -17.40
N ASP A 61 -6.50 -23.42 -17.45
CA ASP A 61 -7.87 -22.95 -17.26
C ASP A 61 -8.39 -23.43 -15.91
N PHE A 62 -8.85 -22.51 -15.07
CA PHE A 62 -9.22 -22.84 -13.69
C PHE A 62 -10.34 -23.87 -13.59
N VAL A 63 -11.29 -23.85 -14.53
CA VAL A 63 -12.41 -24.80 -14.56
C VAL A 63 -11.93 -26.15 -15.10
N GLN A 64 -11.29 -26.15 -16.27
CA GLN A 64 -10.94 -27.41 -16.94
C GLN A 64 -9.81 -28.17 -16.23
N ASP A 65 -8.81 -27.48 -15.69
CA ASP A 65 -7.62 -28.11 -15.12
C ASP A 65 -7.76 -28.40 -13.62
N PHE A 66 -8.47 -27.54 -12.91
CA PHE A 66 -8.56 -27.61 -11.45
C PHE A 66 -9.95 -27.96 -10.93
N GLY A 67 -10.95 -28.05 -11.81
CA GLY A 67 -12.32 -28.39 -11.44
C GLY A 67 -13.05 -27.25 -10.75
N GLY A 68 -12.62 -26.00 -10.97
CA GLY A 68 -13.35 -24.83 -10.49
C GLY A 68 -14.75 -24.79 -11.09
N VAL A 69 -15.73 -24.33 -10.32
CA VAL A 69 -17.13 -24.20 -10.75
C VAL A 69 -17.59 -22.76 -10.53
N PRO A 70 -17.88 -21.99 -11.60
CA PRO A 70 -18.16 -20.55 -11.54
C PRO A 70 -19.64 -20.20 -11.25
N ASP A 71 -20.31 -20.96 -10.38
CA ASP A 71 -21.76 -20.87 -10.12
C ASP A 71 -22.14 -20.01 -8.90
N GLY A 72 -21.17 -19.53 -8.13
CA GLY A 72 -21.37 -18.80 -6.88
C GLY A 72 -21.90 -19.63 -5.71
N ILE A 73 -21.99 -20.95 -5.84
CA ILE A 73 -22.60 -21.86 -4.86
C ILE A 73 -21.64 -22.99 -4.49
N THR A 74 -20.98 -23.58 -5.47
CA THR A 74 -20.05 -24.68 -5.29
C THR A 74 -18.81 -24.21 -4.53
N ASN A 75 -18.40 -24.98 -3.52
CA ASN A 75 -17.18 -24.71 -2.78
C ASN A 75 -15.94 -24.99 -3.63
N ASN A 76 -15.22 -23.93 -4.00
CA ASN A 76 -14.06 -23.98 -4.85
C ASN A 76 -12.73 -24.13 -4.10
N TYR A 77 -12.73 -24.20 -2.76
CA TYR A 77 -11.48 -24.25 -1.97
C TYR A 77 -10.51 -25.34 -2.47
N ALA A 78 -11.00 -26.56 -2.70
CA ALA A 78 -10.17 -27.66 -3.20
C ALA A 78 -9.56 -27.37 -4.61
N ALA A 79 -10.31 -26.73 -5.51
CA ALA A 79 -9.83 -26.34 -6.82
C ALA A 79 -8.72 -25.28 -6.72
N PHE A 80 -8.87 -24.30 -5.83
CA PHE A 80 -7.82 -23.32 -5.54
C PHE A 80 -6.56 -23.96 -4.97
N ILE A 81 -6.70 -24.90 -4.02
CA ILE A 81 -5.56 -25.63 -3.47
C ILE A 81 -4.85 -26.43 -4.57
N LYS A 82 -5.59 -27.14 -5.43
CA LYS A 82 -5.01 -27.88 -6.56
C LYS A 82 -4.28 -26.96 -7.53
N ALA A 83 -4.83 -25.79 -7.83
CA ALA A 83 -4.19 -24.78 -8.67
C ALA A 83 -2.88 -24.28 -8.03
N ALA A 84 -2.92 -23.91 -6.75
CA ALA A 84 -1.75 -23.42 -6.03
C ALA A 84 -0.63 -24.46 -5.94
N GLN A 85 -0.96 -25.71 -5.64
CA GLN A 85 0.00 -26.81 -5.62
C GLN A 85 0.60 -27.08 -7.00
N THR A 86 -0.23 -27.07 -8.05
CA THR A 86 0.22 -27.35 -9.43
C THR A 86 1.11 -26.25 -9.99
N LEU A 87 0.79 -24.98 -9.69
CA LEU A 87 1.50 -23.83 -10.23
C LEU A 87 2.73 -23.43 -9.42
N SER A 88 2.81 -23.85 -8.16
CA SER A 88 3.98 -23.60 -7.32
C SER A 88 5.26 -24.16 -7.98
N HIS A 89 6.32 -23.36 -7.91
CA HIS A 89 7.63 -23.60 -8.54
C HIS A 89 7.64 -23.63 -10.08
N LYS A 90 6.50 -23.40 -10.75
CA LYS A 90 6.46 -23.31 -12.22
C LYS A 90 6.97 -21.97 -12.72
N LYS A 91 7.41 -22.00 -13.99
CA LYS A 91 7.86 -20.82 -14.72
C LYS A 91 7.12 -20.64 -16.04
N ASN A 92 6.97 -19.40 -16.49
CA ASN A 92 6.38 -19.06 -17.80
C ASN A 92 4.97 -19.64 -17.99
N VAL A 93 4.14 -19.57 -16.94
CA VAL A 93 2.77 -20.12 -16.97
C VAL A 93 1.71 -19.04 -16.85
N GLN A 94 0.54 -19.31 -17.41
CA GLN A 94 -0.63 -18.46 -17.31
C GLN A 94 -1.80 -19.25 -16.73
N LEU A 95 -2.48 -18.71 -15.73
CA LEU A 95 -3.75 -19.21 -15.23
C LEU A 95 -4.87 -18.26 -15.63
N GLN A 96 -5.84 -18.76 -16.39
CA GLN A 96 -7.04 -18.05 -16.78
C GLN A 96 -8.22 -18.57 -15.96
N PHE A 97 -8.98 -17.65 -15.39
CA PHE A 97 -10.30 -17.96 -14.85
C PHE A 97 -11.33 -17.64 -15.93
N PRO A 98 -12.14 -18.62 -16.38
CA PRO A 98 -13.38 -18.33 -17.07
C PRO A 98 -14.25 -17.38 -16.25
N LYS A 99 -14.90 -16.42 -16.90
CA LYS A 99 -15.73 -15.44 -16.19
C LYS A 99 -16.83 -16.13 -15.38
N GLY A 100 -16.93 -15.80 -14.10
CA GLY A 100 -18.07 -16.14 -13.26
C GLY A 100 -17.79 -15.91 -11.77
N ILE A 101 -18.54 -16.59 -10.90
CA ILE A 101 -18.44 -16.39 -9.44
C ILE A 101 -17.90 -17.68 -8.82
N TYR A 102 -16.73 -17.60 -8.20
CA TYR A 102 -16.09 -18.72 -7.53
C TYR A 102 -16.23 -18.55 -6.01
N TYR A 103 -17.06 -19.38 -5.39
CA TYR A 103 -17.31 -19.31 -3.95
C TYR A 103 -16.30 -20.18 -3.19
N ILE A 104 -15.56 -19.60 -2.25
CA ILE A 104 -14.75 -20.32 -1.27
C ILE A 104 -15.58 -20.42 0.01
N ARG A 105 -16.22 -21.59 0.21
CA ARG A 105 -17.09 -21.86 1.35
C ARG A 105 -16.29 -22.13 2.63
N ASP A 106 -15.13 -22.76 2.49
CA ASP A 106 -14.32 -23.13 3.64
C ASP A 106 -13.69 -21.90 4.30
N TYR A 107 -13.65 -21.90 5.62
CA TYR A 107 -12.99 -20.88 6.44
C TYR A 107 -12.08 -21.58 7.46
N LYS A 108 -11.09 -20.86 7.98
CA LYS A 108 -10.07 -21.39 8.88
C LYS A 108 -10.61 -21.45 10.32
N ILE A 109 -10.38 -22.56 11.01
CA ILE A 109 -10.43 -22.66 12.47
C ILE A 109 -9.04 -23.12 12.92
N SER A 110 -8.22 -22.19 13.41
CA SER A 110 -6.77 -22.43 13.63
C SER A 110 -6.46 -23.20 14.92
N GLY A 111 -7.38 -23.23 15.89
CA GLY A 111 -7.18 -23.84 17.20
C GLY A 111 -8.48 -24.29 17.87
N GLY A 112 -8.36 -24.75 19.12
CA GLY A 112 -9.47 -25.30 19.89
C GLY A 112 -9.96 -26.66 19.39
N LYS A 113 -11.06 -27.15 19.98
CA LYS A 113 -11.63 -28.48 19.69
C LYS A 113 -12.19 -28.64 18.27
N TYR A 114 -12.38 -27.54 17.54
CA TYR A 114 -12.95 -27.50 16.20
C TYR A 114 -11.93 -27.16 15.11
N LYS A 115 -10.62 -27.23 15.41
CA LYS A 115 -9.57 -27.00 14.42
C LYS A 115 -9.80 -27.85 13.17
N ASN A 116 -9.82 -27.23 11.99
CA ASN A 116 -10.32 -27.88 10.78
C ASN A 116 -9.29 -28.06 9.65
N GLY A 117 -8.03 -27.66 9.86
CA GLY A 117 -6.94 -27.86 8.88
C GLY A 117 -7.02 -27.01 7.62
N ILE A 118 -8.02 -26.13 7.50
CA ILE A 118 -8.13 -25.17 6.40
C ILE A 118 -7.09 -24.06 6.58
N SER A 119 -6.44 -23.67 5.48
CA SER A 119 -5.38 -22.66 5.46
C SER A 119 -5.63 -21.63 4.35
N ASP A 120 -4.79 -20.62 4.30
CA ASP A 120 -4.73 -19.73 3.14
C ASP A 120 -4.25 -20.50 1.90
N ILE A 121 -4.61 -20.00 0.71
CA ILE A 121 -4.20 -20.59 -0.56
C ILE A 121 -2.84 -19.99 -0.95
N ILE A 122 -1.79 -20.80 -0.84
CA ILE A 122 -0.40 -20.34 -0.94
C ILE A 122 0.22 -20.81 -2.27
N PHE A 123 0.62 -19.85 -3.10
CA PHE A 123 1.43 -20.06 -4.28
C PHE A 123 2.89 -19.74 -3.95
N THR A 124 3.79 -20.69 -4.15
CA THR A 124 5.21 -20.56 -3.78
C THR A 124 6.14 -20.67 -4.97
N GLY A 125 7.19 -19.85 -5.02
CA GLY A 125 8.33 -20.05 -5.92
C GLY A 125 8.02 -19.87 -7.42
N MET A 126 6.93 -19.20 -7.79
CA MET A 126 6.55 -18.98 -9.18
C MET A 126 7.44 -17.95 -9.87
N ASP A 127 7.68 -18.08 -11.18
CA ASP A 127 8.48 -17.12 -11.97
C ASP A 127 7.88 -16.86 -13.35
N HIS A 128 7.68 -15.60 -13.75
CA HIS A 128 7.03 -15.25 -15.04
C HIS A 128 5.62 -15.85 -15.15
N VAL A 129 4.76 -15.47 -14.21
CA VAL A 129 3.40 -15.99 -14.12
C VAL A 129 2.35 -14.90 -14.29
N LEU A 130 1.32 -15.21 -15.07
CA LEU A 130 0.10 -14.39 -15.17
C LEU A 130 -1.08 -15.15 -14.58
N ILE A 131 -1.75 -14.57 -13.60
CA ILE A 131 -3.05 -15.03 -13.10
C ILE A 131 -4.08 -13.97 -13.48
N ASN A 132 -4.99 -14.31 -14.37
CA ASN A 132 -5.97 -13.39 -14.93
C ASN A 132 -7.39 -13.87 -14.62
N GLY A 133 -8.13 -13.02 -13.91
CA GLY A 133 -9.50 -13.29 -13.48
C GLY A 133 -10.55 -13.11 -14.56
N ASN A 134 -10.24 -12.42 -15.67
CA ASN A 134 -11.22 -12.09 -16.72
C ASN A 134 -12.51 -11.45 -16.20
N GLY A 135 -12.41 -10.64 -15.14
CA GLY A 135 -13.55 -9.99 -14.48
C GLY A 135 -14.39 -10.95 -13.61
N SER A 136 -13.81 -12.08 -13.19
CA SER A 136 -14.46 -13.01 -12.26
C SER A 136 -14.51 -12.47 -10.84
N THR A 137 -15.51 -12.94 -10.10
CA THR A 137 -15.64 -12.70 -8.67
C THR A 137 -15.16 -13.91 -7.90
N ILE A 138 -14.33 -13.70 -6.88
CA ILE A 138 -14.07 -14.69 -5.83
C ILE A 138 -14.84 -14.21 -4.59
N LEU A 139 -15.81 -15.01 -4.16
CA LEU A 139 -16.62 -14.75 -2.98
C LEU A 139 -16.09 -15.61 -1.83
N ILE A 140 -15.72 -14.98 -0.72
CA ILE A 140 -15.26 -15.67 0.49
C ILE A 140 -16.41 -15.81 1.48
N ASN A 141 -16.54 -16.98 2.09
CA ASN A 141 -17.53 -17.20 3.14
C ASN A 141 -17.25 -16.34 4.37
N GLY A 142 -18.15 -15.40 4.66
CA GLY A 142 -18.18 -14.66 5.92
C GLY A 142 -19.30 -15.08 6.86
N ASN A 143 -20.13 -16.07 6.51
CA ASN A 143 -21.25 -16.56 7.32
C ASN A 143 -20.76 -17.47 8.47
N PHE A 144 -19.98 -16.89 9.37
CA PHE A 144 -19.56 -17.49 10.61
C PHE A 144 -19.37 -16.39 11.67
N LYS A 145 -19.30 -16.80 12.93
CA LYS A 145 -19.01 -15.93 14.06
C LYS A 145 -17.53 -16.04 14.45
N ARG A 146 -16.87 -14.89 14.63
CA ARG A 146 -15.57 -14.81 15.28
C ARG A 146 -15.76 -14.73 16.79
N SER A 147 -15.53 -15.86 17.46
CA SER A 147 -15.73 -16.00 18.90
C SER A 147 -14.51 -15.52 19.70
N ALA A 148 -14.72 -15.10 20.95
CA ALA A 148 -13.65 -14.80 21.88
C ALA A 148 -13.00 -16.09 22.43
N ASP A 149 -12.09 -16.68 21.65
CA ASP A 149 -11.58 -18.03 21.91
C ASP A 149 -10.35 -18.06 22.83
N TYR A 150 -9.47 -17.07 22.75
CA TYR A 150 -8.25 -17.00 23.58
C TYR A 150 -7.78 -15.56 23.79
N GLY A 151 -6.97 -15.34 24.83
CA GLY A 151 -6.27 -14.09 25.10
C GLY A 151 -4.77 -14.32 25.23
N LEU A 152 -3.98 -13.28 25.03
CA LEU A 152 -2.54 -13.32 25.33
C LEU A 152 -2.29 -12.79 26.75
N PRO A 153 -1.29 -13.30 27.48
CA PRO A 153 -0.96 -12.77 28.80
C PRO A 153 -0.64 -11.27 28.74
N GLY A 154 -1.27 -10.48 29.61
CA GLY A 154 -1.00 -9.05 29.75
C GLY A 154 -1.63 -8.14 28.69
N VAL A 155 -2.45 -8.67 27.76
CA VAL A 155 -3.24 -7.85 26.83
C VAL A 155 -4.73 -7.94 27.15
N PRO A 156 -5.49 -6.84 27.05
CA PRO A 156 -6.92 -6.83 27.39
C PRO A 156 -7.82 -7.37 26.27
N TYR A 157 -7.23 -7.79 25.15
CA TYR A 157 -7.95 -8.17 23.92
C TYR A 157 -8.10 -9.68 23.76
N LEU A 158 -9.13 -10.08 23.03
CA LEU A 158 -9.44 -11.48 22.75
C LEU A 158 -9.28 -11.77 21.26
N TYR A 159 -8.96 -13.02 20.95
CA TYR A 159 -8.68 -13.48 19.60
C TYR A 159 -9.61 -14.63 19.24
N ALA A 160 -9.87 -14.76 17.94
CA ALA A 160 -10.70 -15.82 17.39
C ALA A 160 -9.84 -16.83 16.62
N TYR A 161 -10.14 -18.12 16.76
CA TYR A 161 -9.61 -19.15 15.90
C TYR A 161 -10.24 -19.11 14.50
N ASN A 162 -11.48 -18.62 14.41
CA ASN A 162 -12.25 -18.52 13.17
C ASN A 162 -11.78 -17.33 12.31
N ASN A 163 -11.31 -17.59 11.09
CA ASN A 163 -10.81 -16.58 10.15
C ASN A 163 -11.15 -16.97 8.69
N THR A 164 -11.28 -16.00 7.80
CA THR A 164 -11.45 -16.23 6.36
C THR A 164 -10.19 -16.79 5.71
N VAL A 165 -10.36 -17.45 4.57
CA VAL A 165 -9.25 -17.87 3.69
C VAL A 165 -8.83 -16.70 2.81
N SER A 166 -7.52 -16.45 2.71
CA SER A 166 -6.92 -15.60 1.67
C SER A 166 -6.83 -16.40 0.37
N PRO A 167 -7.52 -15.98 -0.71
CA PRO A 167 -7.51 -16.69 -1.99
C PRO A 167 -6.15 -16.60 -2.72
N PHE A 168 -5.36 -15.58 -2.42
CA PHE A 168 -4.08 -15.33 -3.08
C PHE A 168 -3.01 -14.93 -2.08
N THR A 169 -2.23 -15.92 -1.65
CA THR A 169 -1.01 -15.70 -0.86
C THR A 169 0.22 -16.10 -1.68
N PHE A 170 1.12 -15.16 -1.93
CA PHE A 170 2.33 -15.37 -2.72
C PHE A 170 3.57 -15.34 -1.84
N THR A 171 4.43 -16.35 -1.98
CA THR A 171 5.70 -16.43 -1.27
C THR A 171 6.84 -16.81 -2.20
N ASN A 172 7.97 -16.12 -2.09
CA ASN A 172 9.15 -16.36 -2.93
C ASN A 172 8.86 -16.33 -4.45
N CYS A 173 7.90 -15.49 -4.89
CA CYS A 173 7.48 -15.40 -6.30
C CYS A 173 8.21 -14.28 -7.04
N LYS A 174 8.38 -14.43 -8.36
CA LYS A 174 9.10 -13.48 -9.22
C LYS A 174 8.32 -13.22 -10.50
N ASN A 175 8.33 -11.98 -10.99
CA ASN A 175 7.72 -11.62 -12.28
C ASN A 175 6.26 -12.12 -12.38
N LEU A 176 5.46 -11.76 -11.39
CA LEU A 176 4.08 -12.23 -11.25
C LEU A 176 3.11 -11.09 -11.55
N VAL A 177 2.05 -11.38 -12.32
CA VAL A 177 0.94 -10.47 -12.52
C VAL A 177 -0.35 -11.13 -12.04
N LEU A 178 -1.04 -10.52 -11.09
CA LEU A 178 -2.41 -10.86 -10.69
C LEU A 178 -3.34 -9.74 -11.15
N LYS A 179 -4.35 -10.06 -11.97
CA LYS A 179 -5.24 -9.02 -12.50
C LYS A 179 -6.67 -9.44 -12.77
N ASN A 180 -7.55 -8.44 -12.88
CA ASN A 180 -8.94 -8.55 -13.33
C ASN A 180 -9.83 -9.45 -12.45
N PHE A 181 -9.77 -9.27 -11.13
CA PHE A 181 -10.68 -9.94 -10.19
C PHE A 181 -11.50 -8.93 -9.39
N ILE A 182 -12.68 -9.37 -8.99
CA ILE A 182 -13.41 -8.86 -7.83
C ILE A 182 -13.20 -9.86 -6.69
N LEU A 183 -12.65 -9.43 -5.56
CA LEU A 183 -12.52 -10.22 -4.33
C LEU A 183 -13.48 -9.64 -3.30
N ASP A 184 -14.44 -10.44 -2.85
CA ASP A 184 -15.35 -10.07 -1.77
C ASP A 184 -15.10 -10.97 -0.56
N GLY A 185 -14.68 -10.36 0.56
CA GLY A 185 -14.32 -11.06 1.79
C GLY A 185 -15.51 -11.51 2.66
N GLY A 186 -16.74 -11.22 2.26
CA GLY A 186 -17.96 -11.71 2.91
C GLY A 186 -18.27 -11.11 4.28
N VAL A 187 -17.54 -10.09 4.74
CA VAL A 187 -17.63 -9.55 6.12
C VAL A 187 -19.04 -9.09 6.50
N LEU A 188 -19.88 -8.72 5.55
CA LEU A 188 -21.27 -8.30 5.81
C LEU A 188 -22.14 -9.42 6.42
N GLN A 189 -21.77 -10.68 6.21
CA GLN A 189 -22.43 -11.85 6.81
C GLN A 189 -21.76 -12.30 8.11
N MET A 190 -20.66 -11.66 8.48
CA MET A 190 -19.85 -12.02 9.63
C MET A 190 -20.31 -11.30 10.88
N SER A 191 -20.23 -12.00 12.01
CA SER A 191 -20.37 -11.41 13.34
C SER A 191 -19.12 -11.67 14.17
N ARG A 192 -18.92 -10.88 15.23
CA ARG A 192 -17.84 -11.09 16.20
C ARG A 192 -18.35 -10.87 17.62
N ASP A 193 -17.76 -11.55 18.59
CA ASP A 193 -17.90 -11.17 20.00
C ASP A 193 -17.25 -9.80 20.27
N SER A 194 -17.68 -9.14 21.35
CA SER A 194 -17.03 -7.92 21.80
C SER A 194 -15.56 -8.17 22.15
N ASN A 195 -14.71 -7.16 21.94
CA ASN A 195 -13.26 -7.19 22.20
C ASN A 195 -12.46 -8.22 21.39
N VAL A 196 -13.07 -8.89 20.41
CA VAL A 196 -12.34 -9.72 19.44
C VAL A 196 -11.62 -8.82 18.44
N VAL A 197 -10.30 -8.84 18.49
CA VAL A 197 -9.43 -8.04 17.62
C VAL A 197 -9.21 -8.68 16.26
N GLU A 198 -8.43 -8.01 15.41
CA GLU A 198 -8.08 -8.46 14.08
C GLU A 198 -7.43 -9.86 14.11
N GLY A 199 -7.56 -10.57 12.99
CA GLY A 199 -6.91 -11.87 12.78
C GLY A 199 -6.33 -11.94 11.37
N PHE A 200 -5.81 -13.09 10.97
CA PHE A 200 -5.22 -13.25 9.63
C PHE A 200 -6.30 -13.43 8.55
N ASN A 201 -6.97 -12.35 8.14
CA ASN A 201 -8.13 -12.34 7.21
C ASN A 201 -7.89 -11.42 5.99
N TYR A 202 -6.93 -11.78 5.15
CA TYR A 202 -6.49 -10.93 4.04
C TYR A 202 -7.14 -11.30 2.72
N GLY A 203 -7.33 -10.34 1.82
CA GLY A 203 -7.75 -10.64 0.44
C GLY A 203 -6.60 -11.08 -0.46
N ILE A 204 -5.46 -10.39 -0.34
CA ILE A 204 -4.22 -10.74 -1.01
C ILE A 204 -3.08 -10.65 0.01
N ALA A 205 -2.10 -11.53 -0.07
CA ALA A 205 -0.89 -11.45 0.74
C ALA A 205 0.36 -11.71 -0.09
N ILE A 206 1.40 -10.90 0.08
CA ILE A 206 2.77 -11.21 -0.36
C ILE A 206 3.59 -11.39 0.91
N THR A 207 4.08 -12.61 1.19
CA THR A 207 4.67 -12.95 2.50
C THR A 207 5.95 -13.77 2.38
N ASP A 208 6.93 -13.49 3.24
CA ASP A 208 8.10 -14.34 3.46
C ASP A 208 7.79 -15.36 4.57
N TYR A 209 7.68 -16.64 4.22
CA TYR A 209 7.52 -17.71 5.23
C TYR A 209 8.86 -18.26 5.75
N LEU A 210 9.94 -18.13 4.96
CA LEU A 210 11.29 -18.49 5.37
C LEU A 210 12.21 -17.27 5.23
N PRO A 211 13.31 -17.18 6.01
CA PRO A 211 14.25 -16.05 5.92
C PRO A 211 14.81 -15.79 4.52
N ALA A 212 14.95 -16.83 3.69
CA ALA A 212 15.45 -16.73 2.32
C ALA A 212 14.37 -16.39 1.28
N HIS A 213 13.09 -16.37 1.66
CA HIS A 213 12.00 -16.04 0.74
C HIS A 213 12.01 -14.55 0.44
N GLN A 214 11.93 -14.21 -0.85
CA GLN A 214 11.80 -12.83 -1.31
C GLN A 214 10.93 -12.80 -2.57
N SER A 215 9.79 -12.11 -2.50
CA SER A 215 8.92 -11.91 -3.65
C SER A 215 9.25 -10.60 -4.37
N LYS A 216 9.52 -10.63 -5.68
CA LYS A 216 9.94 -9.44 -6.44
C LYS A 216 9.30 -9.31 -7.80
N ASN A 217 9.21 -8.08 -8.32
CA ASN A 217 8.56 -7.79 -9.61
C ASN A 217 7.13 -8.33 -9.63
N ILE A 218 6.31 -7.87 -8.69
CA ILE A 218 4.91 -8.31 -8.55
C ILE A 218 4.00 -7.18 -8.98
N ILE A 219 3.02 -7.47 -9.84
CA ILE A 219 2.02 -6.52 -10.30
C ILE A 219 0.64 -7.00 -9.87
N ILE A 220 -0.08 -6.15 -9.13
CA ILE A 220 -1.49 -6.28 -8.79
C ILE A 220 -2.23 -5.20 -9.59
N ASP A 221 -3.08 -5.59 -10.54
CA ASP A 221 -3.69 -4.67 -11.51
C ASP A 221 -5.18 -4.91 -11.69
N SER A 222 -5.95 -3.82 -11.80
CA SER A 222 -7.37 -3.89 -12.17
C SER A 222 -8.19 -4.79 -11.24
N MET A 223 -7.98 -4.62 -9.93
CA MET A 223 -8.65 -5.40 -8.88
C MET A 223 -9.72 -4.57 -8.17
N LEU A 224 -10.83 -5.20 -7.78
CA LEU A 224 -11.71 -4.70 -6.71
C LEU A 224 -11.54 -5.63 -5.51
N VAL A 225 -11.05 -5.13 -4.39
CA VAL A 225 -10.87 -5.89 -3.15
C VAL A 225 -11.74 -5.27 -2.06
N THR A 226 -12.78 -5.99 -1.64
CA THR A 226 -13.83 -5.43 -0.79
C THR A 226 -14.26 -6.37 0.33
N HIS A 227 -14.80 -5.79 1.40
CA HIS A 227 -15.51 -6.53 2.44
C HIS A 227 -14.68 -7.62 3.14
N PHE A 228 -13.37 -7.42 3.31
CA PHE A 228 -12.54 -8.30 4.13
C PHE A 228 -12.67 -7.98 5.62
N ALA A 229 -12.62 -9.02 6.46
CA ALA A 229 -12.71 -8.89 7.91
C ALA A 229 -11.47 -8.25 8.55
N THR A 230 -10.37 -8.09 7.81
CA THR A 230 -9.23 -7.24 8.17
C THR A 230 -8.74 -6.42 6.97
N ASP A 231 -7.56 -6.72 6.42
CA ASP A 231 -6.91 -5.90 5.40
C ASP A 231 -7.23 -6.45 4.00
N GLY A 232 -7.49 -5.57 3.03
CA GLY A 232 -7.70 -5.99 1.66
C GLY A 232 -6.45 -6.63 1.05
N PHE A 233 -5.29 -6.01 1.23
CA PHE A 233 -4.01 -6.52 0.74
C PHE A 233 -2.88 -6.23 1.74
N ILE A 234 -2.03 -7.22 1.98
CA ILE A 234 -0.85 -7.09 2.84
C ILE A 234 0.46 -7.40 2.11
N VAL A 235 1.45 -6.52 2.27
CA VAL A 235 2.84 -6.73 1.84
C VAL A 235 3.72 -6.96 3.07
N ARG A 236 4.12 -8.22 3.26
CA ARG A 236 5.02 -8.74 4.30
C ARG A 236 6.20 -9.50 3.67
N SER A 237 6.83 -8.90 2.66
CA SER A 237 7.99 -9.50 2.00
C SER A 237 9.17 -8.54 1.95
N SER A 238 10.38 -9.05 2.17
CA SER A 238 11.65 -8.34 2.05
C SER A 238 12.08 -8.13 0.60
N GLY A 239 11.33 -8.67 -0.36
CA GLY A 239 11.56 -8.42 -1.77
C GLY A 239 11.20 -7.00 -2.21
N ASN A 240 11.25 -6.77 -3.51
CA ASN A 240 11.18 -5.42 -4.06
C ASN A 240 10.46 -5.32 -5.40
N ASN A 241 10.17 -4.09 -5.83
CA ASN A 241 9.48 -3.78 -7.08
C ASN A 241 8.07 -4.40 -7.11
N ILE A 242 7.22 -3.92 -6.20
CA ILE A 242 5.81 -4.31 -6.12
C ILE A 242 4.97 -3.13 -6.61
N LEU A 243 4.16 -3.37 -7.63
CA LEU A 243 3.27 -2.39 -8.22
C LEU A 243 1.81 -2.77 -7.95
N VAL A 244 1.05 -1.87 -7.35
CA VAL A 244 -0.42 -1.93 -7.30
C VAL A 244 -0.97 -0.83 -8.17
N THR A 245 -1.83 -1.17 -9.13
CA THR A 245 -2.36 -0.15 -10.05
C THR A 245 -3.79 -0.41 -10.50
N ASN A 246 -4.49 0.66 -10.89
CA ASN A 246 -5.87 0.63 -11.40
C ASN A 246 -6.85 -0.16 -10.51
N SER A 247 -6.60 -0.17 -9.20
CA SER A 247 -7.28 -1.07 -8.26
C SER A 247 -8.05 -0.30 -7.19
N SER A 248 -9.15 -0.88 -6.72
CA SER A 248 -10.01 -0.33 -5.68
C SER A 248 -10.02 -1.22 -4.45
N PHE A 249 -9.78 -0.62 -3.29
CA PHE A 249 -9.89 -1.24 -1.97
C PHE A 249 -11.04 -0.56 -1.23
N LYS A 250 -12.10 -1.31 -0.92
CA LYS A 250 -13.36 -0.74 -0.42
C LYS A 250 -13.89 -1.51 0.79
N ASN A 251 -14.44 -0.81 1.79
CA ASN A 251 -15.22 -1.45 2.85
C ASN A 251 -14.50 -2.64 3.54
N ASN A 252 -13.17 -2.60 3.65
CA ASN A 252 -12.42 -3.59 4.43
C ASN A 252 -12.44 -3.17 5.91
N ALA A 253 -12.49 -4.11 6.84
CA ALA A 253 -12.71 -3.78 8.24
C ALA A 253 -11.51 -3.07 8.89
N ARG A 254 -10.28 -3.37 8.44
CA ARG A 254 -9.04 -2.84 9.03
C ARG A 254 -8.28 -1.91 8.09
N GLN A 255 -7.68 -2.40 7.02
CA GLN A 255 -6.99 -1.54 6.03
C GLN A 255 -7.46 -1.81 4.61
N GLY A 256 -7.33 -0.82 3.74
CA GLY A 256 -7.28 -1.08 2.30
C GLY A 256 -6.03 -1.89 1.96
N VAL A 257 -4.86 -1.33 2.27
CA VAL A 257 -3.54 -1.98 2.09
C VAL A 257 -2.66 -1.78 3.32
N SER A 258 -2.05 -2.85 3.80
CA SER A 258 -0.96 -2.80 4.78
C SER A 258 0.39 -3.10 4.12
N ILE A 259 1.36 -2.22 4.33
CA ILE A 259 2.75 -2.41 3.91
C ILE A 259 3.62 -2.45 5.15
N ILE A 260 4.09 -3.63 5.51
CA ILE A 260 4.85 -3.84 6.75
C ILE A 260 6.30 -4.24 6.51
N LYS A 261 6.62 -4.61 5.27
CA LYS A 261 7.97 -4.98 4.82
C LYS A 261 8.08 -4.80 3.30
N GLY A 262 9.25 -4.43 2.80
CA GLY A 262 9.59 -4.44 1.37
C GLY A 262 10.26 -3.16 0.87
N LYS A 263 10.76 -3.21 -0.36
CA LYS A 263 11.43 -2.07 -1.02
C LYS A 263 10.82 -1.76 -2.37
N ASP A 264 10.90 -0.50 -2.81
CA ASP A 264 10.47 -0.08 -4.14
C ASP A 264 9.00 -0.48 -4.42
N ILE A 265 8.10 0.00 -3.55
CA ILE A 265 6.68 -0.31 -3.64
C ILE A 265 5.97 0.90 -4.24
N THR A 266 5.25 0.68 -5.33
CA THR A 266 4.47 1.73 -6.02
C THR A 266 2.99 1.39 -5.99
N ILE A 267 2.18 2.33 -5.52
CA ILE A 267 0.71 2.26 -5.58
C ILE A 267 0.26 3.45 -6.43
N ARG A 268 -0.44 3.20 -7.54
CA ARG A 268 -0.85 4.28 -8.44
C ARG A 268 -2.19 4.08 -9.13
N HIS A 269 -2.94 5.17 -9.33
CA HIS A 269 -4.27 5.10 -9.94
C HIS A 269 -5.20 4.16 -9.16
N CYS A 270 -5.11 4.20 -7.83
CA CYS A 270 -5.90 3.36 -6.94
C CYS A 270 -6.91 4.17 -6.13
N ASN A 271 -8.00 3.50 -5.73
CA ASN A 271 -9.05 4.08 -4.90
C ASN A 271 -9.14 3.34 -3.55
N PHE A 272 -9.10 4.09 -2.46
CA PHE A 272 -9.22 3.60 -1.09
C PHE A 272 -10.44 4.27 -0.45
N ASP A 273 -11.52 3.52 -0.28
CA ASP A 273 -12.79 4.09 0.14
C ASP A 273 -13.45 3.30 1.26
N SER A 274 -13.97 4.02 2.25
CA SER A 274 -14.89 3.47 3.23
C SER A 274 -14.32 2.31 4.07
N THR A 275 -13.00 2.24 4.26
CA THR A 275 -12.38 1.29 5.20
C THR A 275 -12.96 1.50 6.60
N GLY A 276 -13.32 0.42 7.27
CA GLY A 276 -14.01 0.41 8.55
C GLY A 276 -15.53 0.42 8.48
N PHE A 277 -16.13 0.67 7.30
CA PHE A 277 -17.59 0.58 7.10
C PHE A 277 -17.99 -0.82 6.60
N THR A 278 -18.30 -1.72 7.54
CA THR A 278 -18.57 -3.15 7.31
C THR A 278 -19.89 -3.63 7.91
N GLY A 279 -20.84 -2.70 8.08
CA GLY A 279 -22.13 -2.99 8.73
C GLY A 279 -21.95 -3.45 10.18
N ASN A 280 -22.68 -4.50 10.57
CA ASN A 280 -22.71 -4.99 11.95
C ASN A 280 -21.37 -5.57 12.44
N TYR A 281 -20.47 -5.96 11.53
CA TYR A 281 -19.15 -6.47 11.91
C TYR A 281 -18.26 -5.39 12.53
N THR A 282 -18.47 -4.12 12.15
CA THR A 282 -17.64 -2.96 12.52
C THR A 282 -16.17 -3.09 12.09
N GLY A 283 -15.33 -2.10 12.43
CA GLY A 283 -13.92 -2.09 12.00
C GLY A 283 -12.91 -2.56 13.05
N HIS A 284 -11.65 -2.60 12.63
CA HIS A 284 -10.46 -2.76 13.46
C HIS A 284 -9.50 -1.59 13.20
N SER A 285 -8.90 -1.03 14.24
CA SER A 285 -7.96 0.08 14.10
C SER A 285 -6.72 -0.31 13.26
N PRO A 286 -6.07 0.67 12.57
CA PRO A 286 -6.48 2.07 12.41
C PRO A 286 -7.57 2.38 11.35
N GLN A 287 -8.23 1.40 10.71
CA GLN A 287 -9.32 1.67 9.74
C GLN A 287 -8.89 2.57 8.56
N ALA A 288 -7.67 2.40 8.07
CA ALA A 288 -7.03 3.30 7.13
C ALA A 288 -7.05 2.84 5.66
N GLY A 289 -6.93 3.80 4.74
CA GLY A 289 -6.79 3.47 3.32
C GLY A 289 -5.50 2.69 3.05
N ILE A 290 -4.36 3.27 3.45
CA ILE A 290 -3.06 2.60 3.46
C ILE A 290 -2.38 2.82 4.81
N ASP A 291 -1.80 1.74 5.33
CA ASP A 291 -0.99 1.74 6.54
C ASP A 291 0.43 1.23 6.22
N VAL A 292 1.44 2.09 6.42
CA VAL A 292 2.86 1.78 6.17
C VAL A 292 3.61 1.67 7.48
N GLU A 293 3.60 0.48 8.07
CA GLU A 293 4.09 0.23 9.42
C GLU A 293 5.26 -0.75 9.43
N ASN A 294 6.48 -0.25 9.61
CA ASN A 294 7.64 -1.12 9.74
C ASN A 294 7.66 -1.85 11.11
N GLU A 295 7.02 -3.02 11.16
CA GLU A 295 7.01 -3.93 12.32
C GLU A 295 8.39 -4.61 12.55
N TYR A 296 9.32 -4.50 11.60
CA TYR A 296 10.60 -5.22 11.60
C TYR A 296 11.80 -4.27 11.79
N SER A 297 12.95 -4.55 11.16
CA SER A 297 14.16 -3.74 11.32
C SER A 297 14.12 -2.46 10.48
N LEU A 298 14.88 -1.42 10.89
CA LEU A 298 14.85 -0.07 10.29
C LEU A 298 15.14 0.00 8.78
N ALA A 299 15.72 -1.06 8.18
CA ALA A 299 16.14 -1.11 6.78
C ALA A 299 15.19 -1.93 5.87
N GLU A 300 14.15 -2.53 6.42
CA GLU A 300 13.33 -3.51 5.71
C GLU A 300 12.08 -2.94 5.02
N LEU A 301 11.73 -1.68 5.29
CA LEU A 301 10.62 -0.98 4.63
C LEU A 301 11.05 0.39 4.12
N THR A 302 11.28 0.53 2.81
CA THR A 302 11.69 1.82 2.22
C THR A 302 11.27 2.03 0.77
N ASN A 303 11.25 3.29 0.33
CA ASN A 303 10.92 3.71 -1.04
C ASN A 303 9.51 3.27 -1.45
N VAL A 304 8.52 3.75 -0.68
CA VAL A 304 7.10 3.59 -0.98
C VAL A 304 6.61 4.84 -1.71
N GLN A 305 6.02 4.68 -2.89
CA GLN A 305 5.46 5.76 -3.70
C GLN A 305 3.97 5.54 -3.91
N VAL A 306 3.18 6.55 -3.57
CA VAL A 306 1.73 6.56 -3.74
C VAL A 306 1.36 7.73 -4.63
N THR A 307 0.87 7.45 -5.83
CA THR A 307 0.67 8.52 -6.84
C THR A 307 -0.67 8.44 -7.53
N HIS A 308 -1.31 9.58 -7.80
CA HIS A 308 -2.59 9.61 -8.52
C HIS A 308 -3.66 8.71 -7.87
N CYS A 309 -3.66 8.66 -6.53
CA CYS A 309 -4.59 7.86 -5.76
C CYS A 309 -5.70 8.73 -5.17
N ASN A 310 -6.84 8.09 -4.92
CA ASN A 310 -8.01 8.70 -4.31
C ASN A 310 -8.30 8.02 -2.97
N PHE A 311 -8.30 8.78 -1.88
CA PHE A 311 -8.62 8.30 -0.53
C PHE A 311 -9.85 9.02 -0.02
N ARG A 312 -10.88 8.27 0.35
CA ARG A 312 -12.16 8.86 0.76
C ARG A 312 -12.82 8.06 1.86
N HIS A 313 -13.39 8.79 2.82
CA HIS A 313 -14.31 8.25 3.81
C HIS A 313 -13.79 7.02 4.58
N ASN A 314 -12.48 6.80 4.69
CA ASN A 314 -11.99 5.78 5.61
C ASN A 314 -12.33 6.23 7.04
N VAL A 315 -12.76 5.31 7.91
CA VAL A 315 -13.25 5.65 9.26
C VAL A 315 -12.14 6.23 10.12
N GLY A 316 -10.91 5.72 9.96
CA GLY A 316 -9.70 6.27 10.56
C GLY A 316 -8.86 7.04 9.53
N PHE A 317 -7.55 6.83 9.52
CA PHE A 317 -6.65 7.58 8.64
C PHE A 317 -6.95 7.36 7.15
N GLN A 318 -6.82 8.38 6.33
CA GLN A 318 -6.82 8.17 4.88
C GLN A 318 -5.53 7.48 4.45
N PHE A 319 -4.41 7.88 5.04
CA PHE A 319 -3.12 7.23 4.91
C PHE A 319 -2.30 7.48 6.18
N VAL A 320 -1.56 6.47 6.63
CA VAL A 320 -0.67 6.55 7.80
C VAL A 320 0.67 5.86 7.53
N SER A 321 1.77 6.39 8.09
CA SER A 321 3.09 5.73 8.04
C SER A 321 3.86 5.91 9.33
N SER A 322 4.53 4.86 9.82
CA SER A 322 5.27 4.88 11.09
C SER A 322 6.70 5.42 10.98
N SER A 323 7.26 5.89 12.09
CA SER A 323 8.59 6.52 12.19
C SER A 323 9.75 5.62 11.73
N ARG A 324 9.56 4.30 11.77
CA ARG A 324 10.57 3.30 11.41
C ARG A 324 10.61 3.02 9.90
N SER A 325 9.59 3.43 9.16
CA SER A 325 9.51 3.31 7.69
C SER A 325 10.39 4.36 7.00
N GLY A 326 10.95 4.03 5.83
CA GLY A 326 11.82 4.93 5.06
C GLY A 326 11.19 5.42 3.75
N LYS A 327 11.41 6.68 3.40
CA LYS A 327 11.10 7.31 2.11
C LYS A 327 9.72 6.94 1.57
N VAL A 328 8.69 7.45 2.23
CA VAL A 328 7.29 7.28 1.87
C VAL A 328 6.79 8.57 1.24
N MET A 329 6.45 8.52 -0.05
CA MET A 329 6.10 9.71 -0.83
C MET A 329 4.70 9.61 -1.40
N LEU A 330 3.87 10.62 -1.10
CA LEU A 330 2.57 10.83 -1.74
C LEU A 330 2.69 11.95 -2.77
N ASP A 331 2.15 11.75 -3.97
CA ASP A 331 2.18 12.74 -5.07
C ASP A 331 0.90 12.72 -5.89
N SER A 332 0.37 13.89 -6.23
CA SER A 332 -0.82 14.01 -7.09
C SER A 332 -2.02 13.21 -6.59
N CYS A 333 -2.25 13.18 -5.28
CA CYS A 333 -3.35 12.44 -4.68
C CYS A 333 -4.54 13.36 -4.32
N PHE A 334 -5.74 12.78 -4.33
CA PHE A 334 -6.90 13.36 -3.65
C PHE A 334 -7.17 12.60 -2.37
N ILE A 335 -7.29 13.34 -1.26
CA ILE A 335 -7.47 12.79 0.07
C ILE A 335 -8.65 13.51 0.71
N SER A 336 -9.64 12.78 1.19
CA SER A 336 -10.75 13.33 1.96
C SER A 336 -11.06 12.43 3.15
N ASP A 337 -11.00 13.00 4.35
CA ASP A 337 -11.49 12.32 5.54
C ASP A 337 -13.02 12.07 5.44
N LYS A 338 -13.57 11.30 6.39
CA LYS A 338 -14.99 10.91 6.38
C LYS A 338 -15.98 12.06 6.60
N SER A 339 -15.53 13.20 7.12
CA SER A 339 -16.35 14.41 7.27
C SER A 339 -15.99 15.51 6.27
N ASN A 340 -15.21 15.21 5.23
CA ASN A 340 -14.78 16.14 4.19
C ASN A 340 -13.98 17.33 4.74
N GLY A 341 -13.00 17.05 5.60
CA GLY A 341 -12.05 18.03 6.14
C GLY A 341 -12.32 18.47 7.57
N TYR A 342 -13.35 17.92 8.21
CA TYR A 342 -13.73 18.27 9.57
C TYR A 342 -13.34 17.20 10.59
N GLU A 343 -12.56 16.19 10.23
CA GLU A 343 -12.08 15.25 11.24
C GLU A 343 -10.93 15.86 12.08
N TYR A 344 -10.81 15.39 13.31
CA TYR A 344 -9.63 15.61 14.14
C TYR A 344 -8.38 14.94 13.51
N GLY A 345 -7.19 15.34 13.99
CA GLY A 345 -5.90 14.92 13.42
C GLY A 345 -5.74 13.41 13.19
N TYR A 346 -6.32 12.57 14.04
CA TYR A 346 -6.20 11.11 13.99
C TYR A 346 -6.99 10.40 12.87
N ASN A 347 -7.79 11.11 12.06
CA ASN A 347 -8.53 10.51 10.94
C ASN A 347 -8.23 11.15 9.57
N GLY A 348 -7.28 12.10 9.53
CA GLY A 348 -6.82 12.75 8.31
C GLY A 348 -5.65 12.01 7.67
N LEU A 349 -4.46 12.60 7.73
CA LEU A 349 -3.23 12.04 7.19
C LEU A 349 -2.14 11.97 8.26
N GLY A 350 -1.54 10.80 8.46
CA GLY A 350 -0.38 10.62 9.35
C GLY A 350 0.90 10.35 8.56
N ILE A 351 1.88 11.25 8.59
CA ILE A 351 3.18 11.02 7.97
C ILE A 351 4.27 11.17 9.02
N TYR A 352 4.79 10.04 9.49
CA TYR A 352 5.81 10.01 10.56
C TYR A 352 7.15 9.43 10.07
N SER A 353 7.15 8.81 8.89
CA SER A 353 8.28 8.06 8.33
C SER A 353 9.46 8.93 7.90
N LYS A 354 10.65 8.32 7.85
CA LYS A 354 11.93 9.00 7.57
C LYS A 354 12.01 9.46 6.11
N ASN A 355 12.49 10.67 5.87
CA ASN A 355 12.74 11.19 4.51
C ASN A 355 11.50 11.12 3.61
N SER A 356 10.34 11.35 4.21
CA SER A 356 9.01 11.15 3.62
C SER A 356 8.31 12.48 3.36
N GLY A 357 7.19 12.44 2.64
CA GLY A 357 6.43 13.64 2.37
C GLY A 357 5.20 13.45 1.50
N ILE A 358 4.47 14.54 1.34
CA ILE A 358 3.33 14.68 0.44
C ILE A 358 3.48 15.93 -0.40
N LYS A 359 3.24 15.80 -1.70
CA LYS A 359 3.27 16.93 -2.62
C LYS A 359 2.18 16.91 -3.67
N ASN A 360 1.93 18.08 -4.26
CA ASN A 360 1.03 18.29 -5.38
C ASN A 360 -0.35 17.64 -5.17
N SER A 361 -0.87 17.63 -3.95
CA SER A 361 -2.07 16.89 -3.59
C SER A 361 -3.19 17.83 -3.14
N ILE A 362 -4.43 17.35 -3.24
CA ILE A 362 -5.62 18.03 -2.75
C ILE A 362 -6.12 17.26 -1.53
N ILE A 363 -6.20 17.93 -0.39
CA ILE A 363 -6.45 17.31 0.91
C ILE A 363 -7.65 18.00 1.56
N PHE A 364 -8.70 17.25 1.85
CA PHE A 364 -9.79 17.60 2.75
C PHE A 364 -9.58 16.84 4.06
N GLY A 365 -8.81 17.43 4.97
CA GLY A 365 -8.45 16.79 6.23
C GLY A 365 -7.31 17.49 6.94
N THR A 366 -7.02 17.02 8.15
CA THR A 366 -5.89 17.50 8.94
C THR A 366 -4.63 16.67 8.67
N LEU A 367 -3.51 17.35 8.41
CA LEU A 367 -2.18 16.73 8.35
C LEU A 367 -1.59 16.60 9.76
N GLN A 368 -1.38 15.37 10.23
CA GLN A 368 -0.62 15.11 11.45
C GLN A 368 0.82 14.76 11.07
N VAL A 369 1.76 15.64 11.44
CA VAL A 369 3.19 15.52 11.11
C VAL A 369 4.07 15.45 12.37
N GLU A 370 3.48 14.95 13.46
CA GLU A 370 4.15 14.72 14.73
C GLU A 370 4.10 13.23 15.08
N THR A 371 5.18 12.70 15.61
CA THR A 371 5.39 11.27 15.90
C THR A 371 4.89 10.87 17.29
N GLY A 372 4.09 11.71 17.96
CA GLY A 372 3.60 11.42 19.31
C GLY A 372 4.70 11.30 20.37
N GLY A 373 5.85 11.96 20.17
CA GLY A 373 6.99 11.94 21.09
C GLY A 373 8.10 10.96 20.72
N GLU A 374 7.95 10.18 19.64
CA GLU A 374 9.06 9.39 19.12
C GLU A 374 10.10 10.28 18.41
N LYS A 375 11.38 9.95 18.53
CA LYS A 375 12.44 10.69 17.83
C LYS A 375 12.35 10.47 16.31
N TYR A 376 12.30 11.54 15.52
CA TYR A 376 12.49 11.44 14.07
C TYR A 376 13.83 10.80 13.72
N LEU A 377 13.79 9.81 12.82
CA LEU A 377 14.94 8.99 12.46
C LEU A 377 15.49 9.29 11.04
N GLY A 378 14.97 10.33 10.37
CA GLY A 378 15.41 10.71 9.04
C GLY A 378 16.50 11.78 9.05
N ASP A 379 17.22 11.87 7.94
CA ASP A 379 18.31 12.84 7.74
C ASP A 379 17.83 14.09 7.00
N THR A 380 16.65 14.03 6.37
CA THR A 380 16.00 15.17 5.73
C THR A 380 14.67 15.48 6.40
N PRO A 381 14.22 16.75 6.48
CA PRO A 381 12.90 17.08 7.00
C PRO A 381 11.76 16.35 6.26
N LEU A 382 10.65 16.08 6.97
CA LEU A 382 9.39 15.70 6.34
C LEU A 382 8.95 16.78 5.35
N LEU A 383 8.60 16.41 4.12
CA LEU A 383 8.26 17.38 3.07
C LEU A 383 6.75 17.50 2.86
N ILE A 384 6.18 18.67 3.10
CA ILE A 384 4.79 19.01 2.77
C ILE A 384 4.84 20.13 1.72
N LYS A 385 4.61 19.83 0.44
CA LYS A 385 4.90 20.78 -0.64
C LYS A 385 3.81 20.94 -1.70
N ASN A 386 3.48 22.16 -2.08
CA ASN A 386 2.59 22.45 -3.22
C ASN A 386 1.21 21.78 -3.11
N ASN A 387 0.70 21.61 -1.90
CA ASN A 387 -0.62 21.01 -1.67
C ASN A 387 -1.71 22.09 -1.54
N ILE A 388 -2.96 21.72 -1.82
CA ILE A 388 -4.14 22.47 -1.40
C ILE A 388 -4.78 21.72 -0.24
N ILE A 389 -4.87 22.37 0.93
CA ILE A 389 -5.27 21.75 2.19
C ILE A 389 -6.51 22.46 2.72
N TYR A 390 -7.66 21.81 2.60
CA TYR A 390 -8.92 22.21 3.19
C TYR A 390 -9.10 21.54 4.55
N SER A 391 -9.36 22.32 5.59
CA SER A 391 -9.76 21.74 6.87
C SER A 391 -10.61 22.69 7.69
N GLY A 392 -11.63 22.15 8.35
CA GLY A 392 -12.41 22.80 9.40
C GLY A 392 -11.80 22.61 10.79
N PHE A 393 -10.61 22.02 10.90
CA PHE A 393 -9.87 21.85 12.14
C PHE A 393 -8.54 22.61 12.08
N SER A 394 -7.38 21.93 12.18
CA SER A 394 -6.08 22.60 12.28
C SER A 394 -5.35 22.72 10.95
N GLY A 395 -5.81 22.08 9.87
CA GLY A 395 -5.09 22.02 8.58
C GLY A 395 -3.80 21.20 8.64
N ALA A 396 -2.86 21.59 9.50
CA ALA A 396 -1.69 20.80 9.88
C ALA A 396 -1.40 20.95 11.39
N ILE A 397 -0.92 19.86 12.00
CA ILE A 397 -0.50 19.79 13.40
C ILE A 397 0.97 19.37 13.45
N SER A 398 1.81 20.25 13.99
CA SER A 398 3.23 19.97 14.25
C SER A 398 3.65 20.59 15.57
N THR A 399 3.59 19.84 16.67
CA THR A 399 3.96 20.35 18.01
C THR A 399 5.22 19.74 18.59
N ASP A 400 5.77 18.72 17.93
CA ASP A 400 6.97 18.02 18.38
C ASP A 400 8.25 18.75 17.94
N TYR A 401 9.01 19.24 18.92
CA TYR A 401 10.27 19.95 18.71
C TYR A 401 11.38 19.08 18.12
N ASN A 402 11.23 17.75 18.06
CA ASN A 402 12.26 16.84 17.58
C ASN A 402 12.12 16.46 16.10
N ASN A 403 10.99 16.80 15.46
CA ASN A 403 10.69 16.36 14.10
C ASN A 403 10.90 17.50 13.10
N PRO A 404 11.96 17.50 12.28
CA PRO A 404 12.11 18.49 11.23
C PRO A 404 11.04 18.31 10.15
N VAL A 405 10.33 19.39 9.83
CA VAL A 405 9.31 19.43 8.78
C VAL A 405 9.50 20.66 7.90
N ALA A 406 9.36 20.50 6.59
CA ALA A 406 9.40 21.58 5.61
C ALA A 406 8.04 21.68 4.92
N MET A 407 7.28 22.73 5.27
CA MET A 407 6.00 23.09 4.67
C MET A 407 6.21 24.24 3.68
N VAL A 408 6.27 23.91 2.40
CA VAL A 408 6.69 24.85 1.35
C VAL A 408 5.66 24.97 0.24
N GLY A 409 5.22 26.19 -0.08
CA GLY A 409 4.38 26.42 -1.25
C GLY A 409 2.98 25.84 -1.14
N ASN A 410 2.44 25.58 0.06
CA ASN A 410 1.10 25.04 0.22
C ASN A 410 0.06 26.16 0.24
N VAL A 411 -1.18 25.81 -0.10
CA VAL A 411 -2.36 26.66 0.10
C VAL A 411 -3.22 26.02 1.18
N PHE A 412 -3.24 26.62 2.37
CA PHE A 412 -4.09 26.23 3.49
C PHE A 412 -5.41 26.99 3.42
N ILE A 413 -6.53 26.30 3.48
CA ILE A 413 -7.87 26.86 3.35
C ILE A 413 -8.72 26.38 4.52
N MET A 414 -9.10 27.33 5.38
CA MET A 414 -10.03 27.08 6.46
C MET A 414 -11.43 26.88 5.88
N LEU A 415 -12.04 25.74 6.18
CA LEU A 415 -13.43 25.49 5.80
C LEU A 415 -14.40 26.34 6.67
N PRO A 416 -15.57 26.74 6.14
CA PRO A 416 -16.59 27.46 6.91
C PRO A 416 -17.07 26.68 8.14
N ASN A 417 -17.59 27.35 9.17
CA ASN A 417 -18.03 26.71 10.41
C ASN A 417 -17.00 25.73 11.04
N PRO A 418 -15.72 26.11 11.20
CA PRO A 418 -14.68 25.22 11.73
C PRO A 418 -14.93 24.86 13.21
N HIS A 419 -14.43 23.70 13.64
CA HIS A 419 -14.47 23.19 15.03
C HIS A 419 -14.09 24.25 16.05
N PRO A 420 -14.70 24.31 17.25
CA PRO A 420 -14.30 25.28 18.27
C PRO A 420 -12.84 25.05 18.74
N ASN A 421 -12.04 26.13 18.80
CA ASN A 421 -10.71 26.19 19.41
C ASN A 421 -9.44 25.61 18.72
N PRO A 422 -9.40 25.09 17.47
CA PRO A 422 -8.14 24.78 16.82
C PRO A 422 -7.47 26.03 16.25
N TYR A 423 -6.14 26.00 16.31
CA TYR A 423 -5.32 26.91 15.54
C TYR A 423 -5.20 26.43 14.09
N PHE A 424 -5.17 27.33 13.12
CA PHE A 424 -5.09 27.00 11.69
C PHE A 424 -4.06 27.89 10.95
N PRO A 425 -2.95 27.32 10.45
CA PRO A 425 -2.43 26.01 10.85
C PRO A 425 -1.99 25.98 12.32
N PHE A 426 -1.78 24.79 12.90
CA PHE A 426 -1.23 24.62 14.25
C PHE A 426 0.21 24.06 14.21
N ILE A 427 1.19 24.96 14.17
CA ILE A 427 2.61 24.67 14.06
C ILE A 427 3.37 25.29 15.25
N ARG A 428 3.89 24.46 16.14
CA ARG A 428 4.78 24.84 17.24
C ARG A 428 6.00 23.93 17.28
N ASN A 429 6.96 24.19 16.39
CA ASN A 429 8.08 23.28 16.17
C ASN A 429 9.33 24.02 15.70
N GLN A 430 10.38 24.02 16.54
CA GLN A 430 11.65 24.74 16.30
C GLN A 430 12.46 24.27 15.11
N ASN A 431 12.14 23.09 14.59
CA ASN A 431 12.77 22.51 13.42
C ASN A 431 11.90 22.66 12.16
N ALA A 432 10.72 23.28 12.27
CA ALA A 432 9.85 23.51 11.13
C ALA A 432 10.34 24.66 10.25
N VAL A 433 10.35 24.43 8.94
CA VAL A 433 10.50 25.43 7.88
C VAL A 433 9.12 25.65 7.28
N PHE A 434 8.60 26.88 7.35
CA PHE A 434 7.28 27.24 6.85
C PHE A 434 7.43 28.36 5.81
N GLN A 435 7.46 28.04 4.52
CA GLN A 435 7.85 29.01 3.49
C GLN A 435 6.89 29.08 2.29
N ASN A 436 6.69 30.28 1.76
CA ASN A 436 5.95 30.51 0.51
C ASN A 436 4.52 29.94 0.51
N ASN A 437 3.90 29.80 1.70
CA ASN A 437 2.55 29.26 1.82
C ASN A 437 1.52 30.39 1.71
N VAL A 438 0.31 30.06 1.23
CA VAL A 438 -0.86 30.94 1.32
C VAL A 438 -1.82 30.36 2.35
N ILE A 439 -2.27 31.16 3.30
CA ILE A 439 -3.20 30.78 4.37
C ILE A 439 -4.49 31.58 4.17
N ILE A 440 -5.60 30.90 3.92
CA ILE A 440 -6.93 31.47 3.75
C ILE A 440 -7.76 31.14 4.99
N LEU A 441 -8.21 32.18 5.70
CA LEU A 441 -8.98 32.09 6.95
C LEU A 441 -10.43 32.51 6.76
N HIS A 442 -11.33 31.92 7.55
CA HIS A 442 -12.75 32.26 7.57
C HIS A 442 -13.10 33.15 8.79
N PRO A 443 -13.95 34.19 8.65
CA PRO A 443 -14.28 35.14 9.71
C PRO A 443 -15.08 34.54 10.88
N ASP A 444 -15.68 33.35 10.71
CA ASP A 444 -16.35 32.60 11.80
C ASP A 444 -15.44 32.34 13.01
N LYS A 445 -14.12 32.53 12.87
CA LYS A 445 -13.14 32.44 13.97
C LYS A 445 -12.78 33.77 14.63
N MET A 446 -13.39 34.88 14.25
CA MET A 446 -13.25 36.12 15.01
C MET A 446 -14.03 36.00 16.33
N GLN A 447 -13.33 35.73 17.43
CA GLN A 447 -13.93 35.80 18.77
C GLN A 447 -14.17 37.27 19.16
N THR A 448 -15.34 37.56 19.71
CA THR A 448 -15.80 38.93 20.02
C THR A 448 -15.13 39.56 21.25
N HIS A 449 -14.40 38.77 22.06
CA HIS A 449 -13.83 39.24 23.34
C HIS A 449 -12.33 39.00 23.52
N ALA A 450 -11.67 38.32 22.58
CA ALA A 450 -10.22 38.23 22.51
C ALA A 450 -9.84 38.36 21.03
N LEU A 451 -9.00 39.34 20.72
CA LEU A 451 -8.42 39.58 19.39
C LEU A 451 -7.43 38.46 19.00
N ALA A 452 -7.77 37.19 19.26
CA ALA A 452 -6.94 36.03 18.98
C ALA A 452 -7.37 35.43 17.64
N PHE A 453 -6.73 35.88 16.57
CA PHE A 453 -6.68 35.11 15.32
C PHE A 453 -5.96 33.79 15.63
N THR A 454 -6.66 32.66 15.61
CA THR A 454 -6.03 31.40 15.96
C THR A 454 -5.34 30.80 14.73
N SER A 455 -4.34 31.45 14.18
CA SER A 455 -3.24 30.74 13.50
C SER A 455 -2.08 30.67 14.47
N LEU A 456 -1.54 29.49 14.73
CA LEU A 456 -0.44 29.32 15.67
C LEU A 456 0.73 28.75 14.91
N ILE A 457 1.49 29.64 14.27
CA ILE A 457 2.85 29.31 13.87
C ILE A 457 3.71 29.92 14.99
N GLN A 458 4.51 29.10 15.65
CA GLN A 458 5.29 29.51 16.81
C GLN A 458 6.62 28.79 16.87
N ASN A 459 7.65 29.52 17.30
CA ASN A 459 8.97 28.96 17.59
C ASN A 459 9.40 28.02 16.45
N VAL A 460 9.34 28.50 15.20
CA VAL A 460 9.74 27.73 14.01
C VAL A 460 11.14 28.13 13.56
N LYS A 461 11.84 27.24 12.84
CA LYS A 461 13.18 27.52 12.33
C LYS A 461 13.20 28.71 11.39
N SER A 462 12.19 28.80 10.52
CA SER A 462 12.00 29.92 9.60
C SER A 462 10.55 29.99 9.14
N ALA A 463 9.98 31.19 9.13
CA ALA A 463 8.74 31.51 8.45
C ALA A 463 9.02 32.63 7.44
N GLN A 464 8.99 32.34 6.14
CA GLN A 464 9.33 33.33 5.10
C GLN A 464 8.41 33.29 3.87
N GLY A 465 8.13 34.43 3.26
CA GLY A 465 7.36 34.55 2.00
C GLY A 465 5.92 34.04 2.10
N ASN A 466 5.38 33.90 3.31
CA ASN A 466 4.02 33.41 3.53
C ASN A 466 2.99 34.54 3.38
N PHE A 467 1.81 34.21 2.88
CA PHE A 467 0.74 35.16 2.62
C PHE A 467 -0.54 34.76 3.35
N TRP A 468 -1.18 35.69 4.05
CA TRP A 468 -2.45 35.47 4.73
C TRP A 468 -3.57 36.24 4.05
N LEU A 469 -4.67 35.55 3.81
CA LEU A 469 -5.91 36.04 3.23
C LEU A 469 -7.05 35.77 4.21
N LEU A 470 -7.78 36.81 4.59
CA LEU A 470 -9.04 36.67 5.32
C LEU A 470 -10.19 36.82 4.34
N TYR A 471 -11.05 35.81 4.25
CA TYR A 471 -12.18 35.78 3.31
C TYR A 471 -13.41 36.47 3.91
N GLY A 472 -13.80 37.65 3.40
CA GLY A 472 -15.01 38.34 3.84
C GLY A 472 -16.23 37.91 3.01
N LYS A 473 -17.08 37.00 3.51
CA LYS A 473 -18.51 37.07 3.22
C LYS A 473 -19.22 37.58 4.47
N SER A 474 -19.95 38.67 4.31
CA SER A 474 -20.81 39.22 5.35
C SER A 474 -21.86 38.17 5.75
N LEU A 475 -21.78 37.66 6.99
CA LEU A 475 -22.74 36.67 7.49
C LEU A 475 -23.91 37.35 8.21
N PRO A 476 -25.16 36.90 7.97
CA PRO A 476 -26.32 37.33 8.74
C PRO A 476 -26.16 36.92 10.22
N GLY A 477 -26.38 37.86 11.15
CA GLY A 477 -26.44 37.58 12.59
C GLY A 477 -25.14 37.78 13.38
N THR A 478 -24.08 38.34 12.79
CA THR A 478 -22.89 38.76 13.54
C THR A 478 -22.91 40.28 13.80
N PRO A 479 -22.38 40.77 14.95
CA PRO A 479 -22.28 42.20 15.23
C PRO A 479 -21.18 42.91 14.42
N TYR A 480 -20.37 42.17 13.66
CA TYR A 480 -19.28 42.70 12.85
C TYR A 480 -19.68 42.77 11.39
N LYS A 481 -20.08 43.97 10.94
CA LYS A 481 -20.07 44.31 9.52
C LYS A 481 -18.63 44.57 9.11
N LEU A 482 -17.94 43.57 8.56
CA LEU A 482 -16.77 43.86 7.74
C LEU A 482 -17.27 44.76 6.58
N PRO A 483 -16.67 45.93 6.36
CA PRO A 483 -17.18 46.88 5.38
C PRO A 483 -16.97 46.32 3.97
N ASN A 484 -17.99 45.69 3.39
CA ASN A 484 -17.98 45.03 2.07
C ASN A 484 -17.17 43.72 2.03
N ASP A 485 -17.16 43.03 0.88
CA ASP A 485 -16.41 41.80 0.60
C ASP A 485 -14.88 42.02 0.69
N VAL A 486 -14.34 42.25 1.89
CA VAL A 486 -12.94 42.65 2.06
C VAL A 486 -12.02 41.44 2.17
N TYR A 487 -10.98 41.46 1.34
CA TYR A 487 -9.84 40.56 1.39
C TYR A 487 -8.65 41.34 1.90
N TYR A 488 -8.14 40.91 3.04
CA TYR A 488 -7.00 41.58 3.67
C TYR A 488 -5.70 40.90 3.26
N LYS A 489 -4.72 41.70 2.81
CA LYS A 489 -3.30 41.30 2.80
C LYS A 489 -2.77 41.56 4.19
N ILE A 490 -2.33 40.50 4.87
CA ILE A 490 -2.08 40.64 6.31
C ILE A 490 -0.59 40.69 6.66
N SER A 491 0.30 40.06 5.89
CA SER A 491 1.75 40.21 6.09
C SER A 491 2.55 39.63 4.94
N THR A 492 3.73 40.20 4.70
CA THR A 492 4.88 39.64 3.99
C THR A 492 6.09 40.09 4.80
N ASP A 493 6.66 39.17 5.60
CA ASP A 493 7.81 39.28 6.51
C ASP A 493 8.26 40.67 7.00
N ASN A 494 7.90 40.98 8.25
CA ASN A 494 8.67 41.79 9.21
C ASN A 494 8.10 41.69 10.65
N SER A 495 7.45 40.56 11.01
CA SER A 495 6.89 40.39 12.35
C SER A 495 8.02 40.14 13.36
N ARG A 496 8.28 41.12 14.25
CA ARG A 496 9.13 40.89 15.41
C ARG A 496 8.56 39.78 16.28
N ASP A 497 9.49 39.03 16.87
CA ASP A 497 9.31 37.97 17.85
C ASP A 497 8.67 38.51 19.14
N ILE A 498 7.37 38.79 19.12
CA ILE A 498 6.60 39.11 20.32
C ILE A 498 6.07 37.78 20.86
N GLN A 499 6.77 37.26 21.87
CA GLN A 499 6.41 36.01 22.57
C GLN A 499 6.34 34.76 21.67
N LYS A 500 7.11 34.70 20.57
CA LYS A 500 7.21 33.55 19.66
C LYS A 500 5.92 33.18 18.93
N GLN A 501 4.99 34.13 18.73
CA GLN A 501 3.76 33.95 17.97
C GLN A 501 3.82 34.68 16.62
N TYR A 502 3.79 33.94 15.50
CA TYR A 502 3.78 34.52 14.16
C TYR A 502 2.36 34.94 13.81
N ILE A 503 1.99 36.11 14.34
CA ILE A 503 0.85 36.91 13.92
C ILE A 503 1.39 38.27 13.46
N PRO A 504 0.74 38.94 12.49
CA PRO A 504 1.19 40.27 12.06
C PRO A 504 1.13 41.28 13.22
N GLU A 505 2.23 42.00 13.48
CA GLU A 505 2.39 42.92 14.63
C GLU A 505 1.31 44.02 14.72
N SER A 506 0.75 44.41 13.57
CA SER A 506 -0.36 45.37 13.47
C SER A 506 -1.65 44.90 14.16
N TRP A 507 -1.76 43.63 14.54
CA TRP A 507 -2.95 43.01 15.14
C TRP A 507 -2.95 43.00 16.67
N LEU A 508 -1.77 43.13 17.30
CA LEU A 508 -1.66 43.19 18.76
C LEU A 508 -2.05 44.56 19.33
N HIS A 509 -2.02 45.60 18.50
CA HIS A 509 -2.11 46.98 18.97
C HIS A 509 -3.07 47.89 18.18
N LYS A 510 -3.74 47.40 17.11
CA LYS A 510 -4.67 48.22 16.32
C LYS A 510 -5.91 47.44 15.89
N SER A 511 -7.06 48.11 15.86
CA SER A 511 -8.28 47.61 15.25
C SER A 511 -8.01 47.17 13.80
N ILE A 512 -8.69 46.10 13.35
CA ILE A 512 -8.63 45.51 11.99
C ILE A 512 -8.75 46.57 10.87
N SER A 513 -9.26 47.76 11.18
CA SER A 513 -9.40 48.92 10.31
C SER A 513 -8.10 49.48 9.68
N GLN A 514 -6.91 48.96 10.02
CA GLN A 514 -5.63 49.35 9.37
C GLN A 514 -4.97 48.25 8.53
N ALA A 515 -5.61 47.10 8.33
CA ALA A 515 -5.13 46.12 7.37
C ALA A 515 -5.20 46.71 5.94
N VAL A 516 -4.11 46.60 5.18
CA VAL A 516 -4.09 47.08 3.79
C VAL A 516 -5.01 46.19 2.97
N GLY A 517 -6.16 46.72 2.57
CA GLY A 517 -7.04 46.04 1.63
C GLY A 517 -6.29 45.74 0.33
N LEU A 518 -6.47 44.53 -0.20
CA LEU A 518 -5.99 44.23 -1.55
C LEU A 518 -6.72 45.13 -2.57
N PRO A 519 -6.07 45.56 -3.66
CA PRO A 519 -6.76 46.25 -4.74
C PRO A 519 -7.96 45.45 -5.25
N ALA A 520 -9.09 46.11 -5.55
CA ALA A 520 -10.32 45.43 -5.99
C ALA A 520 -10.09 44.47 -7.17
N ALA A 521 -9.31 44.86 -8.17
CA ALA A 521 -8.96 44.00 -9.30
C ALA A 521 -8.17 42.75 -8.89
N THR A 522 -7.33 42.85 -7.85
CA THR A 522 -6.63 41.69 -7.28
C THR A 522 -7.62 40.77 -6.59
N VAL A 523 -8.54 41.31 -5.79
CA VAL A 523 -9.61 40.56 -5.13
C VAL A 523 -10.48 39.80 -6.14
N GLU A 524 -10.96 40.49 -7.18
CA GLU A 524 -11.76 39.88 -8.24
C GLU A 524 -11.00 38.73 -8.93
N ARG A 525 -9.70 38.90 -9.19
CA ARG A 525 -8.86 37.84 -9.77
C ARG A 525 -8.74 36.63 -8.84
N LEU A 526 -8.59 36.85 -7.53
CA LEU A 526 -8.52 35.77 -6.54
C LEU A 526 -9.83 34.99 -6.48
N LEU A 527 -10.96 35.70 -6.50
CA LEU A 527 -12.28 35.11 -6.45
C LEU A 527 -12.65 34.24 -7.66
N ARG A 528 -11.92 34.36 -8.77
CA ARG A 528 -12.09 33.49 -9.95
C ARG A 528 -11.53 32.09 -9.76
N TYR A 529 -10.68 31.87 -8.76
CA TYR A 529 -10.17 30.53 -8.48
C TYR A 529 -11.25 29.69 -7.81
N ASP A 530 -11.66 28.61 -8.48
CA ASP A 530 -12.76 27.74 -8.05
C ASP A 530 -12.48 27.14 -6.67
N PHE A 531 -11.21 26.84 -6.39
CA PHE A 531 -10.78 26.25 -5.12
C PHE A 531 -10.97 27.20 -3.91
N ILE A 532 -11.10 28.52 -4.13
CA ILE A 532 -11.33 29.51 -3.07
C ILE A 532 -12.82 29.63 -2.73
N THR A 533 -13.70 29.44 -3.71
CA THR A 533 -15.13 29.73 -3.56
C THR A 533 -16.02 28.48 -3.53
N ASN A 534 -15.50 27.34 -3.99
CA ASN A 534 -16.26 26.11 -4.17
C ASN A 534 -15.56 24.90 -3.53
N TYR A 535 -15.89 24.63 -2.26
CA TYR A 535 -15.36 23.51 -1.47
C TYR A 535 -15.95 22.13 -1.83
N LYS A 536 -16.42 21.93 -3.07
CA LYS A 536 -17.18 20.71 -3.46
C LYS A 536 -16.37 19.69 -4.25
N THR A 537 -15.07 19.88 -4.44
CA THR A 537 -14.21 18.94 -5.16
C THR A 537 -14.19 17.57 -4.48
N ARG A 538 -14.35 16.49 -5.27
CA ARG A 538 -14.44 15.11 -4.77
C ARG A 538 -13.44 14.14 -5.40
N ALA A 539 -12.49 14.67 -6.18
CA ALA A 539 -11.50 13.93 -6.92
C ALA A 539 -10.27 14.83 -7.16
N PHE A 540 -9.18 14.22 -7.60
CA PHE A 540 -7.98 14.95 -7.98
C PHE A 540 -8.25 15.82 -9.22
N ASP A 541 -7.78 17.06 -9.19
CA ASP A 541 -7.91 18.00 -10.30
C ASP A 541 -6.61 18.80 -10.45
N ALA A 542 -5.87 18.51 -11.52
CA ALA A 542 -4.63 19.21 -11.85
C ALA A 542 -4.87 20.70 -12.17
N GLY A 543 -6.06 21.07 -12.67
CA GLY A 543 -6.44 22.45 -12.91
C GLY A 543 -6.48 23.27 -11.62
N LEU A 544 -6.96 22.69 -10.52
CA LEU A 544 -6.94 23.37 -9.22
C LEU A 544 -5.52 23.61 -8.72
N LEU A 545 -4.59 22.68 -8.95
CA LEU A 545 -3.17 22.89 -8.62
C LEU A 545 -2.54 24.00 -9.47
N GLN A 546 -2.86 24.08 -10.76
CA GLN A 546 -2.41 25.17 -11.64
C GLN A 546 -2.97 26.53 -11.18
N GLN A 547 -4.23 26.57 -10.75
CA GLN A 547 -4.81 27.75 -10.13
C GLN A 547 -4.06 28.11 -8.83
N ALA A 548 -3.71 27.13 -7.99
CA ALA A 548 -2.95 27.36 -6.76
C ALA A 548 -1.51 27.85 -7.01
N ASP A 549 -0.85 27.36 -8.07
CA ASP A 549 0.44 27.89 -8.52
C ASP A 549 0.31 29.35 -9.00
N SER A 550 -0.74 29.66 -9.76
CA SER A 550 -1.04 31.02 -10.22
C SER A 550 -1.33 31.97 -9.07
N LEU A 551 -2.05 31.50 -8.05
CA LEU A 551 -2.27 32.22 -6.79
C LEU A 551 -0.94 32.54 -6.12
N ARG A 552 -0.07 31.53 -5.93
CA ARG A 552 1.24 31.71 -5.28
C ARG A 552 2.12 32.72 -6.02
N ALA A 553 2.18 32.65 -7.35
CA ALA A 553 2.91 33.63 -8.17
C ALA A 553 2.35 35.05 -7.99
N THR A 554 1.03 35.19 -7.96
CA THR A 554 0.37 36.48 -7.74
C THR A 554 0.70 37.05 -6.36
N MET A 555 0.68 36.21 -5.31
CA MET A 555 0.99 36.65 -3.94
C MET A 555 2.44 37.07 -3.80
N LYS A 556 3.37 36.34 -4.43
CA LYS A 556 4.78 36.69 -4.45
C LYS A 556 5.02 38.06 -5.10
N ALA A 557 4.38 38.32 -6.24
CA ALA A 557 4.46 39.63 -6.90
C ALA A 557 3.90 40.77 -6.02
N ILE A 558 2.82 40.52 -5.27
CA ILE A 558 2.24 41.49 -4.32
C ILE A 558 3.17 41.73 -3.12
N ALA A 559 3.99 40.75 -2.74
CA ALA A 559 4.99 40.88 -1.68
C ALA A 559 6.19 41.75 -2.08
N GLY A 560 6.39 41.99 -3.38
CA GLY A 560 7.61 42.64 -3.89
C GLY A 560 8.80 41.68 -3.99
N GLU A 561 8.54 40.38 -4.12
CA GLU A 561 9.53 39.28 -4.17
C GLU A 561 9.67 38.60 -5.54
#